data_AF-A0A8S3HJT9-F1
#
_entry.id   AF-A0A8S3HJT9-F1
#
_cell.length_a   1.000
_cell.length_b   1.000
_cell.length_c   1.000
_cell.angle_alpha   90.00
_cell.angle_beta   90.00
_cell.angle_gamma   90.00
#
_symmetry.space_group_name_H-M   'P 1'
#
loop_
_entity.id
_entity.type
_entity.pdbx_description
1 polymer ?
#
loop_
_entity_poly.entity_id
_entity_poly.type
_entity_poly.pdbx_seq_one_letter_code
_entity_poly.pdbx_strand_id
1 'polypeptide(L)'
;MDMHDIEYCYHEKNNTLQTLNLKFILLLISQFSAGIDTYVASFILILELTTASHATFVGNLALVAFTVGEVIVTGMAYICQHWLLLKWAMTLYMLVLVPYLIFVPESPHWLLIKCRYAELKQVLHQIAQANRRTNSQWLLYYQHLIDSHQTQKDRNQKNKVKLSFLSKSRRFLTHVPI
;
A
#
# COMPACT_ATOMS: atom_id res chain seq x y z
N MET A 1 -33.75 12.96 48.32
CA MET A 1 -32.83 12.82 47.17
C MET A 1 -32.85 14.16 46.51
N ASP A 2 -31.82 14.95 46.77
CA ASP A 2 -31.87 16.39 46.55
C ASP A 2 -31.61 16.73 45.08
N MET A 3 -32.18 17.84 44.62
CA MET A 3 -32.08 18.31 43.22
C MET A 3 -30.60 18.39 42.76
N HIS A 4 -29.69 18.71 43.67
CA HIS A 4 -28.26 18.82 43.43
C HIS A 4 -27.60 17.45 43.16
N ASP A 5 -28.10 16.36 43.74
CA ASP A 5 -27.60 15.00 43.50
C ASP A 5 -28.00 14.49 42.09
N ILE A 6 -29.19 14.91 41.63
CA ILE A 6 -29.73 14.56 40.31
C ILE A 6 -28.91 15.26 39.21
N GLU A 7 -28.59 16.54 39.38
CA GLU A 7 -27.72 17.27 38.45
C GLU A 7 -26.30 16.68 38.39
N TYR A 8 -25.73 16.30 39.53
CA TYR A 8 -24.40 15.69 39.58
C TYR A 8 -24.38 14.35 38.83
N CYS A 9 -25.37 13.50 39.07
CA CYS A 9 -25.51 12.21 38.38
C CYS A 9 -25.79 12.37 36.88
N TYR A 10 -26.55 13.40 36.47
CA TYR A 10 -26.77 13.73 35.07
C TYR A 10 -25.48 14.19 34.38
N HIS A 11 -24.70 15.04 35.03
CA HIS A 11 -23.45 15.57 34.49
C HIS A 11 -22.37 14.48 34.38
N GLU A 12 -22.28 13.59 35.36
CA GLU A 12 -21.36 12.45 35.35
C GLU A 12 -21.74 11.41 34.30
N LYS A 13 -23.03 11.12 34.15
CA LYS A 13 -23.53 10.23 33.08
C LYS A 13 -23.29 10.84 31.69
N ASN A 14 -23.50 12.14 31.50
CA ASN A 14 -23.22 12.81 30.24
C ASN A 14 -21.72 12.83 29.91
N ASN A 15 -20.85 13.09 30.90
CA ASN A 15 -19.40 13.04 30.73
C ASN A 15 -18.91 11.62 30.41
N THR A 16 -19.43 10.59 31.09
CA THR A 16 -19.07 9.19 30.79
C THR A 16 -19.57 8.76 29.42
N LEU A 17 -20.80 9.10 29.02
CA LEU A 17 -21.32 8.87 27.68
C LEU A 17 -20.51 9.60 26.60
N GLN A 18 -20.13 10.85 26.84
CA GLN A 18 -19.26 11.62 25.93
C GLN A 18 -17.88 10.99 25.80
N THR A 19 -17.26 10.55 26.88
CA THR A 19 -15.95 9.87 26.81
C THR A 19 -16.04 8.52 26.09
N LEU A 20 -17.14 7.77 26.25
CA LEU A 20 -17.41 6.53 25.52
C LEU A 20 -17.60 6.81 24.02
N ASN A 21 -18.44 7.79 23.66
CA ASN A 21 -18.67 8.19 22.28
C ASN A 21 -17.39 8.70 21.60
N LEU A 22 -16.58 9.50 22.31
CA LEU A 22 -15.30 9.98 21.82
C LEU A 22 -14.32 8.83 21.56
N LYS A 23 -14.20 7.88 22.51
CA LYS A 23 -13.36 6.69 22.34
C LYS A 23 -13.80 5.83 21.16
N PHE A 24 -15.11 5.69 20.94
CA PHE A 24 -15.67 4.98 19.79
C PHE A 24 -15.38 5.68 18.46
N ILE A 25 -15.53 7.00 18.39
CA ILE A 25 -15.24 7.78 17.18
C ILE A 25 -13.74 7.72 16.84
N LEU A 26 -12.87 7.89 17.84
CA LEU A 26 -11.41 7.75 17.67
C LEU A 26 -11.04 6.33 17.19
N LEU A 27 -11.72 5.31 17.70
CA LEU A 27 -11.60 3.94 17.24
C LEU A 27 -11.96 3.80 15.76
N LEU A 28 -13.11 4.32 15.34
CA LEU A 28 -13.54 4.25 13.95
C LEU A 28 -12.52 4.93 13.03
N ILE A 29 -12.07 6.13 13.36
CA ILE A 29 -11.04 6.86 12.59
C ILE A 29 -9.72 6.06 12.51
N SER A 30 -9.29 5.44 13.61
CA SER A 30 -8.08 4.59 13.61
C SER A 30 -8.24 3.33 12.75
N GLN A 31 -9.44 2.73 12.69
CA GLN A 31 -9.71 1.55 11.88
C GLN A 31 -9.85 1.87 10.39
N PHE A 32 -10.42 3.03 10.05
CA PHE A 32 -10.49 3.48 8.67
C PHE A 32 -9.10 3.82 8.09
N SER A 33 -8.20 4.36 8.91
CA SER A 33 -6.82 4.64 8.49
C SER A 33 -5.96 3.38 8.40
N ALA A 34 -6.11 2.43 9.33
CA ALA A 34 -5.40 1.15 9.29
C ALA A 34 -5.97 0.18 8.24
N GLY A 35 -7.24 0.33 7.84
CA GLY A 35 -7.97 -0.59 6.97
C GLY A 35 -7.70 -0.45 5.47
N ILE A 36 -6.92 0.54 5.04
CA ILE A 36 -6.62 0.74 3.61
C ILE A 36 -5.23 0.16 3.31
N ASP A 37 -5.20 -1.13 2.99
CA ASP A 37 -4.25 -1.85 2.12
C ASP A 37 -2.72 -1.65 2.29
N THR A 38 -2.24 -1.21 3.46
CA THR A 38 -0.79 -1.04 3.69
C THR A 38 -0.05 -2.39 3.62
N TYR A 39 -0.67 -3.47 4.12
CA TYR A 39 -0.14 -4.82 4.01
C TYR A 39 -0.02 -5.29 2.56
N VAL A 40 -1.08 -5.09 1.76
CA VAL A 40 -1.11 -5.52 0.36
C VAL A 40 -0.08 -4.76 -0.47
N ALA A 41 0.01 -3.43 -0.29
CA ALA A 41 1.02 -2.62 -0.98
C ALA A 41 2.45 -3.04 -0.60
N SER A 42 2.71 -3.28 0.69
CA SER A 42 4.02 -3.74 1.17
C SER A 42 4.37 -5.12 0.63
N PHE A 43 3.39 -6.03 0.59
CA PHE A 43 3.54 -7.37 0.04
C PHE A 43 3.88 -7.34 -1.46
N ILE A 44 3.14 -6.54 -2.24
CA ILE A 44 3.42 -6.36 -3.67
C ILE A 44 4.82 -5.79 -3.88
N LEU A 45 5.21 -4.77 -3.09
CA LEU A 45 6.54 -4.17 -3.20
C LEU A 45 7.66 -5.19 -2.92
N ILE A 46 7.52 -6.02 -1.88
CA ILE A 46 8.49 -7.08 -1.58
C ILE A 46 8.58 -8.09 -2.74
N LEU A 47 7.44 -8.47 -3.31
CA LEU A 47 7.41 -9.39 -4.45
C LEU A 47 8.04 -8.78 -5.71
N GLU A 48 7.82 -7.49 -5.96
CA GLU A 48 8.41 -6.78 -7.10
C GLU A 48 9.93 -6.65 -6.98
N LEU A 49 10.45 -6.46 -5.76
CA LEU A 49 11.89 -6.42 -5.50
C LEU A 49 12.54 -7.82 -5.52
N THR A 50 11.75 -8.87 -5.36
CA THR A 50 12.22 -10.25 -5.33
C THR A 50 12.34 -10.80 -6.76
N THR A 51 13.43 -11.53 -7.04
CA THR A 51 13.59 -12.21 -8.33
C THR A 51 12.53 -13.30 -8.50
N ALA A 52 11.98 -13.46 -9.71
CA ALA A 52 10.91 -14.42 -10.03
C ALA A 52 11.17 -15.86 -9.54
N SER A 53 12.43 -16.29 -9.46
CA SER A 53 12.82 -17.61 -8.95
C SER A 53 12.54 -17.82 -7.45
N HIS A 54 12.51 -16.76 -6.66
CA HIS A 54 12.31 -16.82 -5.20
C HIS A 54 10.99 -16.21 -4.74
N ALA A 55 10.22 -15.63 -5.67
CA ALA A 55 8.97 -14.92 -5.36
C ALA A 55 7.95 -15.82 -4.63
N THR A 56 7.78 -17.08 -5.03
CA THR A 56 6.86 -18.01 -4.35
C THR A 56 7.29 -18.31 -2.91
N PHE A 57 8.59 -18.50 -2.68
CA PHE A 57 9.11 -18.76 -1.35
C PHE A 57 8.93 -17.55 -0.43
N VAL A 58 9.31 -16.36 -0.91
CA VAL A 58 9.14 -15.11 -0.16
C VAL A 58 7.66 -14.81 0.09
N GLY A 59 6.79 -15.06 -0.90
CA GLY A 59 5.35 -14.91 -0.75
C GLY A 59 4.77 -15.82 0.33
N ASN A 60 5.15 -17.09 0.33
CA ASN A 60 4.73 -18.05 1.37
C ASN A 60 5.27 -17.67 2.75
N LEU A 61 6.52 -17.21 2.84
CA LEU A 61 7.12 -16.77 4.09
C LEU A 61 6.38 -15.56 4.68
N ALA A 62 6.01 -14.59 3.83
CA ALA A 62 5.22 -13.43 4.24
C ALA A 62 3.83 -13.85 4.75
N LEU A 63 3.19 -14.82 4.10
CA LEU A 63 1.89 -15.35 4.56
C LEU A 63 2.01 -16.04 5.93
N VAL A 64 3.03 -16.88 6.12
CA VAL A 64 3.27 -17.54 7.41
C VAL A 64 3.54 -16.50 8.49
N ALA A 65 4.37 -15.50 8.21
CA ALA A 65 4.65 -14.41 9.15
C ALA A 65 3.37 -13.63 9.52
N PHE A 66 2.49 -13.38 8.56
CA PHE A 66 1.19 -12.75 8.79
C PHE A 66 0.31 -13.61 9.72
N THR A 67 0.18 -14.91 9.44
CA THR A 67 -0.60 -15.82 10.29
C THR A 67 -0.04 -15.90 11.71
N VAL A 68 1.28 -15.97 11.87
CA VAL A 68 1.92 -15.97 13.20
C VAL A 68 1.64 -14.66 13.94
N GLY A 69 1.69 -13.52 13.23
CA GLY A 69 1.32 -12.22 13.79
C GLY A 69 -0.10 -12.21 14.36
N GLU A 70 -1.09 -12.67 13.59
CA GLU A 70 -2.49 -12.78 14.02
C GLU A 70 -2.68 -13.71 15.24
N VAL A 71 -1.96 -14.83 15.29
CA VAL A 71 -2.00 -15.75 16.44
C VAL A 71 -1.43 -15.08 17.70
N ILE A 72 -0.32 -14.36 17.59
CA ILE A 72 0.28 -13.62 18.72
C ILE A 72 -0.70 -12.56 19.23
N VAL A 73 -1.29 -11.79 18.31
CA VAL A 73 -2.29 -10.77 18.62
C VAL A 73 -3.49 -11.36 19.34
N THR A 74 -3.99 -12.50 18.86
CA THR A 74 -5.11 -13.22 19.47
C THR A 74 -4.75 -13.72 20.87
N GLY A 75 -3.53 -14.23 21.05
CA GLY A 75 -3.00 -14.61 22.36
C GLY A 75 -2.89 -13.43 23.32
N MET A 76 -2.41 -12.28 22.85
CA MET A 76 -2.36 -11.04 23.63
C MET A 76 -3.76 -10.55 24.00
N ALA A 77 -4.74 -10.67 23.11
CA ALA A 77 -6.13 -10.32 23.37
C ALA A 77 -6.77 -11.22 24.44
N TYR A 78 -6.36 -12.50 24.50
CA TYR A 78 -6.83 -13.41 25.54
C TYR A 78 -6.29 -13.06 26.93
N ILE A 79 -5.01 -12.67 27.01
CA ILE A 79 -4.36 -12.28 28.28
C ILE A 79 -4.83 -10.89 28.74
N CYS A 80 -4.91 -9.94 27.81
CA CYS A 80 -5.30 -8.55 28.07
C CYS A 80 -6.76 -8.33 27.67
N GLN A 81 -7.69 -8.57 28.58
CA GLN A 81 -9.13 -8.30 28.37
C GLN A 81 -9.47 -6.80 28.25
N HIS A 82 -8.52 -5.89 28.46
CA HIS A 82 -8.71 -4.46 28.22
C HIS A 82 -8.46 -4.09 26.76
N TRP A 83 -9.56 -3.98 26.00
CA TRP A 83 -9.56 -3.64 24.57
C TRP A 83 -8.81 -2.34 24.21
N LEU A 84 -8.79 -1.35 25.11
CA LEU A 84 -8.10 -0.08 24.85
C LEU A 84 -6.57 -0.25 24.90
N LEU A 85 -6.06 -1.09 25.79
CA LEU A 85 -4.63 -1.35 25.92
C LEU A 85 -4.10 -2.12 24.71
N LEU A 86 -4.89 -3.08 24.21
CA LEU A 86 -4.61 -3.77 22.95
C LEU A 86 -4.54 -2.77 21.78
N LYS A 87 -5.46 -1.79 21.74
CA LYS A 87 -5.45 -0.74 20.72
C LYS A 87 -4.21 0.14 20.77
N TRP A 88 -3.81 0.60 21.95
CA TRP A 88 -2.58 1.36 22.12
C TRP A 88 -1.33 0.57 21.70
N ALA A 89 -1.28 -0.72 22.05
CA ALA A 89 -0.18 -1.60 21.64
C ALA A 89 -0.10 -1.72 20.10
N MET A 90 -1.24 -1.86 19.41
CA MET A 90 -1.30 -1.91 17.95
C MET A 90 -0.86 -0.61 17.29
N THR A 91 -1.34 0.53 17.79
CA THR A 91 -0.94 1.84 17.28
C THR A 91 0.55 2.08 17.48
N LEU A 92 1.10 1.70 18.64
CA LEU A 92 2.52 1.79 18.92
C LEU A 92 3.34 0.89 17.99
N TYR A 93 2.91 -0.36 17.77
CA TYR A 93 3.55 -1.29 16.85
C TYR A 93 3.64 -0.70 15.43
N MET A 94 2.54 -0.12 14.92
CA MET A 94 2.53 0.56 13.63
C MET A 94 3.47 1.77 13.60
N LEU A 95 3.46 2.60 14.66
CA LEU A 95 4.33 3.78 14.75
C LEU A 95 5.83 3.41 14.69
N VAL A 96 6.21 2.31 15.34
CA VAL A 96 7.60 1.79 15.33
C VAL A 96 7.99 1.27 13.94
N LEU A 97 7.03 0.78 13.16
CA LEU A 97 7.26 0.30 11.79
C LEU A 97 7.30 1.41 10.73
N VAL A 98 6.71 2.58 10.97
CA VAL A 98 6.76 3.73 10.04
C VAL A 98 8.19 4.09 9.60
N PRO A 99 9.19 4.24 10.49
CA PRO A 99 10.55 4.57 10.06
C PRO A 99 11.17 3.48 9.17
N TYR A 100 10.72 2.23 9.25
CA TYR A 100 11.18 1.17 8.37
C TYR A 100 10.78 1.42 6.90
N LEU A 101 9.63 2.05 6.65
CA LEU A 101 9.19 2.40 5.29
C LEU A 101 10.13 3.39 4.58
N ILE A 102 10.87 4.22 5.33
CA ILE A 102 11.83 5.17 4.76
C ILE A 102 13.07 4.46 4.20
N PHE A 103 13.42 3.29 4.75
CA PHE A 103 14.57 2.52 4.29
C PHE A 103 14.26 1.61 3.09
N VAL A 104 12.97 1.36 2.83
CA VAL A 104 12.53 0.50 1.73
C VAL A 104 12.61 1.28 0.41
N PRO A 105 13.33 0.78 -0.61
CA PRO A 105 13.38 1.44 -1.90
C PRO A 105 12.00 1.39 -2.58
N GLU A 106 11.67 2.47 -3.28
CA GLU A 106 10.45 2.57 -4.09
C GLU A 106 10.38 1.50 -5.19
N SER A 107 9.16 1.16 -5.60
CA SER A 107 8.91 0.16 -6.65
C SER A 107 9.60 0.55 -7.98
N PRO A 108 10.41 -0.35 -8.59
CA PRO A 108 11.06 -0.08 -9.86
C PRO A 108 10.04 0.11 -11.00
N HIS A 109 8.91 -0.60 -10.94
CA HIS A 109 7.84 -0.47 -11.93
C HIS A 109 7.13 0.89 -11.82
N TRP A 110 6.86 1.35 -10.59
CA TRP A 110 6.27 2.68 -10.37
C TRP A 110 7.17 3.80 -10.88
N LEU A 111 8.48 3.72 -10.60
CA LEU A 111 9.47 4.68 -11.08
C LEU A 111 9.55 4.73 -12.61
N LEU A 112 9.41 3.58 -13.28
CA LEU A 112 9.37 3.48 -14.73
C LEU A 112 8.16 4.22 -15.33
N ILE A 113 6.96 3.97 -14.78
CA ILE A 113 5.72 4.64 -15.24
C ILE A 113 5.80 6.15 -15.00
N LYS A 114 6.34 6.57 -13.84
CA LYS A 114 6.54 7.97 -13.50
C LYS A 114 7.69 8.65 -14.26
N CYS A 115 8.40 7.93 -15.13
CA CYS A 115 9.54 8.44 -15.91
C CYS A 115 10.67 8.99 -15.02
N ARG A 116 10.83 8.48 -13.80
CA ARG A 116 11.88 8.86 -12.86
C ARG A 116 13.11 7.97 -13.02
N TYR A 117 13.81 8.15 -14.14
CA TYR A 117 14.90 7.25 -14.55
C TYR A 117 16.15 7.28 -13.64
N ALA A 118 16.38 8.39 -12.94
CA ALA A 118 17.51 8.54 -12.02
C ALA A 118 17.32 7.68 -10.76
N GLU A 119 16.16 7.80 -10.10
CA GLU A 119 15.77 6.98 -8.94
C GLU A 119 15.73 5.49 -9.33
N LEU A 120 15.16 5.17 -10.51
CA LEU A 120 15.12 3.81 -11.04
C LEU A 120 16.51 3.18 -11.15
N LYS A 121 17.50 3.94 -11.67
CA LYS A 121 18.87 3.45 -11.83
C LYS A 121 19.51 3.13 -10.47
N GLN A 122 19.25 3.96 -9.46
CA GLN A 122 19.77 3.75 -8.11
C GLN A 122 19.19 2.48 -7.47
N VAL A 123 17.86 2.28 -7.57
CA VAL A 123 17.18 1.09 -7.05
C VAL A 123 17.67 -0.17 -7.76
N LEU A 124 17.72 -0.19 -9.10
CA LEU A 124 18.23 -1.33 -9.85
C LEU A 124 19.70 -1.63 -9.53
N HIS A 125 20.51 -0.61 -9.28
CA HIS A 125 21.91 -0.79 -8.90
C HIS A 125 22.03 -1.48 -7.54
N GLN A 126 21.24 -1.08 -6.54
CA GLN A 126 21.20 -1.73 -5.23
C GLN A 126 20.75 -3.20 -5.34
N ILE A 127 19.70 -3.46 -6.13
CA ILE A 127 19.22 -4.82 -6.39
C ILE A 127 20.32 -5.64 -7.08
N ALA A 128 21.03 -5.08 -8.06
CA ALA A 128 22.11 -5.76 -8.76
C ALA A 128 23.29 -6.10 -7.84
N GLN A 129 23.64 -5.19 -6.91
CA GLN A 129 24.66 -5.45 -5.87
C GLN A 129 24.23 -6.60 -4.95
N ALA A 130 22.99 -6.58 -4.46
CA ALA A 130 22.46 -7.64 -3.60
C ALA A 130 22.45 -9.01 -4.31
N ASN A 131 22.15 -9.03 -5.61
CA ASN A 131 22.11 -10.24 -6.43
C ASN A 131 23.47 -10.60 -7.07
N ARG A 132 24.56 -9.93 -6.70
CA ARG A 132 25.93 -10.15 -7.23
C ARG A 132 26.00 -10.19 -8.77
N ARG A 133 25.23 -9.31 -9.43
CA ARG A 133 25.22 -9.20 -10.90
C ARG A 133 26.34 -8.29 -11.38
N THR A 134 26.97 -8.63 -12.51
CA THR A 134 28.05 -7.82 -13.11
C THR A 134 27.52 -6.48 -13.60
N ASN A 135 28.35 -5.42 -13.53
CA ASN A 135 27.98 -4.08 -13.97
C ASN A 135 27.48 -3.99 -15.42
N SER A 136 28.02 -4.82 -16.32
CA SER A 136 27.55 -4.90 -17.70
C SER A 136 26.14 -5.47 -17.82
N GLN A 137 25.81 -6.50 -17.03
CA GLN A 137 24.54 -7.23 -17.15
C GLN A 137 23.34 -6.39 -16.72
N TRP A 138 23.41 -5.74 -15.56
CA TRP A 138 22.28 -4.94 -15.06
C TRP A 138 22.12 -3.62 -15.82
N LEU A 139 23.22 -3.03 -16.32
CA LEU A 139 23.17 -1.79 -17.09
C LEU A 139 22.50 -2.02 -18.46
N LEU A 140 22.83 -3.12 -19.13
CA LEU A 140 22.14 -3.52 -20.37
C LEU A 140 20.66 -3.79 -20.12
N TYR A 141 20.33 -4.46 -19.00
CA TYR A 141 18.94 -4.67 -18.60
C TYR A 141 18.18 -3.36 -18.39
N TYR A 142 18.77 -2.39 -17.68
CA TYR A 142 18.19 -1.06 -17.47
C TYR A 142 17.92 -0.32 -18.79
N GLN A 143 18.87 -0.35 -19.73
CA GLN A 143 18.70 0.28 -21.05
C GLN A 143 17.55 -0.35 -21.84
N HIS A 144 17.52 -1.69 -21.90
CA HIS A 144 16.43 -2.41 -22.57
C HIS A 144 15.06 -2.12 -21.93
N LEU A 145 15.00 -2.00 -20.61
CA LEU A 145 13.78 -1.72 -19.87
C LEU A 145 13.22 -0.32 -20.17
N ILE A 146 14.09 0.68 -20.33
CA ILE A 146 13.67 2.03 -20.76
C ILE A 146 13.22 2.04 -22.21
N ASP A 147 13.98 1.42 -23.12
CA ASP A 147 13.68 1.39 -24.55
C ASP A 147 12.35 0.70 -24.84
N SER A 148 12.11 -0.45 -24.19
CA SER A 148 10.84 -1.17 -24.28
C SER A 148 9.66 -0.34 -23.77
N HIS A 149 9.81 0.40 -22.66
CA HIS A 149 8.76 1.26 -22.14
C HIS A 149 8.46 2.46 -23.05
N GLN A 150 9.49 3.08 -23.62
CA GLN A 150 9.34 4.15 -24.61
C GLN A 150 8.63 3.65 -25.88
N THR A 151 9.06 2.50 -26.39
CA THR A 151 8.45 1.86 -27.56
C THR A 151 6.97 1.56 -27.34
N GLN A 152 6.58 1.06 -26.16
CA GLN A 152 5.18 0.83 -25.83
C GLN A 152 4.38 2.13 -25.75
N LYS A 153 4.94 3.19 -25.16
CA LYS A 153 4.30 4.50 -25.09
C LYS A 153 4.02 5.07 -26.48
N ASP A 154 4.98 4.95 -27.40
CA ASP A 154 4.84 5.39 -28.79
C ASP A 154 3.80 4.58 -29.56
N ARG A 155 3.78 3.25 -29.39
CA ARG A 155 2.75 2.39 -29.98
C ARG A 155 1.36 2.74 -29.46
N ASN A 156 1.21 2.93 -28.15
CA ASN A 156 -0.07 3.31 -27.53
C ASN A 156 -0.56 4.68 -28.02
N GLN A 157 0.35 5.63 -28.22
CA GLN A 157 0.01 6.93 -28.77
C GLN A 157 -0.45 6.82 -30.24
N LYS A 158 0.28 6.08 -31.08
CA LYS A 158 -0.11 5.80 -32.47
C LYS A 158 -1.48 5.11 -32.54
N ASN A 159 -1.74 4.14 -31.67
CA ASN A 159 -3.02 3.45 -31.60
C ASN A 159 -4.15 4.38 -31.17
N LYS A 160 -3.97 5.24 -30.15
CA LYS A 160 -4.98 6.24 -29.76
C LYS A 160 -5.34 7.17 -30.91
N VAL A 161 -4.33 7.66 -31.63
CA VAL A 161 -4.53 8.52 -32.81
C VAL A 161 -5.28 7.76 -33.91
N LYS A 162 -4.88 6.52 -34.22
CA LYS A 162 -5.60 5.69 -35.20
C LYS A 162 -7.04 5.43 -34.77
N LEU A 163 -7.28 5.13 -33.50
CA LEU A 163 -8.63 4.92 -32.95
C LEU A 163 -9.48 6.19 -33.02
N SER A 164 -8.91 7.38 -32.77
CA SER A 164 -9.65 8.65 -32.90
C SER A 164 -9.99 8.96 -34.36
N PHE A 165 -9.10 8.62 -35.30
CA PHE A 165 -9.40 8.69 -36.73
C PHE A 165 -10.51 7.72 -37.14
N LEU A 166 -10.43 6.46 -36.69
CA LEU A 166 -11.41 5.42 -36.99
C LEU A 166 -12.78 5.71 -36.37
N SER A 167 -12.84 6.22 -35.14
CA SER A 167 -14.10 6.57 -34.49
C SER A 167 -14.76 7.79 -35.15
N LYS A 168 -13.96 8.77 -35.59
CA LYS A 168 -14.44 9.93 -36.35
C LYS A 168 -15.01 9.50 -37.71
N SER A 169 -14.29 8.66 -38.45
CA SER A 169 -14.75 8.10 -39.74
C SER A 169 -16.01 7.24 -39.58
N ARG A 170 -16.10 6.40 -38.54
CA ARG A 170 -17.28 5.59 -38.24
C ARG A 170 -18.53 6.45 -37.97
N ARG A 171 -18.38 7.58 -37.26
CA ARG A 171 -19.49 8.51 -36.97
C ARG A 171 -20.00 9.25 -38.21
N PHE A 172 -19.18 9.41 -39.25
CA PHE A 172 -19.62 9.94 -40.55
C PHE A 172 -20.44 8.91 -41.34
N LEU A 173 -20.12 7.61 -41.24
CA LEU A 173 -20.81 6.55 -41.99
C LEU A 173 -22.19 6.19 -41.42
N THR A 174 -22.50 6.54 -40.17
CA THR A 174 -23.81 6.29 -39.54
C THR A 174 -24.85 7.39 -39.79
N HIS A 175 -24.47 8.49 -40.46
CA HIS A 175 -25.33 9.66 -40.70
C HIS A 175 -25.79 9.79 -42.17
N VAL A 176 -25.64 8.75 -42.99
CA VAL A 176 -26.16 8.73 -44.37
C VAL A 176 -27.67 8.47 -44.31
N PRO A 177 -28.56 9.41 -44.70
CA PRO A 177 -29.98 9.13 -44.83
C PRO A 177 -30.18 8.12 -45.97
N ILE A 178 -31.00 7.10 -45.70
CA ILE A 178 -31.47 6.10 -46.69
C ILE A 178 -32.42 6.79 -47.66
#